data_AF-A0A349JZY8-F1
#
_entry.id   AF-A0A349JZY8-F1
#
_cell.length_a   1.000
_cell.length_b   1.000
_cell.length_c   1.000
_cell.angle_alpha   90.00
_cell.angle_beta   90.00
_cell.angle_gamma   90.00
#
_symmetry.space_group_name_H-M   'P 1'
#
loop_
_entity.id
_entity.type
_entity.pdbx_description
1 polymer ?
#
loop_
_entity_poly.entity_id
_entity_poly.type
_entity_poly.pdbx_seq_one_letter_code
_entity_poly.pdbx_strand_id
1 'polypeptide(L)'
;METLAIALGALVLYLVAYHTYGRFLARRIFKLDPAARVPSVEMEDGTDYVPTRKGVIFGHHFTSIAGTGPIVGPALAVIWGWVPALLWVLFGSILIGAVHDFGALVVSMRNRG
;
A
#
# COMPACT_ATOMS: atom_id res chain seq x y z
N MET A 1 23.85 15.02 -9.57
CA MET A 1 22.90 14.79 -10.69
C MET A 1 22.44 13.33 -10.74
N GLU A 2 23.32 12.34 -10.53
CA GLU A 2 22.95 10.92 -10.59
C GLU A 2 21.92 10.48 -9.54
N THR A 3 22.05 10.93 -8.29
CA THR A 3 21.10 10.59 -7.21
C THR A 3 19.69 11.12 -7.48
N LEU A 4 19.59 12.31 -8.06
CA LEU A 4 18.31 12.90 -8.46
C LEU A 4 17.66 12.09 -9.60
N ALA A 5 18.46 11.62 -10.57
CA ALA A 5 17.97 10.76 -11.64
C ALA A 5 17.45 9.42 -11.09
N ILE A 6 18.15 8.82 -10.12
CA ILE A 6 17.69 7.60 -9.44
C ILE A 6 16.36 7.84 -8.71
N ALA A 7 16.25 8.94 -7.95
CA ALA A 7 15.03 9.27 -7.22
C ALA A 7 13.84 9.53 -8.16
N LEU A 8 14.06 10.23 -9.27
CA LEU A 8 13.03 10.46 -10.29
C LEU A 8 12.65 9.14 -10.99
N GLY A 9 13.61 8.28 -11.30
CA GLY A 9 13.36 6.96 -11.87
C GLY A 9 12.52 6.08 -10.92
N ALA A 10 12.83 6.10 -9.62
CA ALA A 10 12.04 5.43 -8.58
C ALA A 10 10.60 5.95 -8.52
N LEU A 11 10.41 7.27 -8.54
CA LEU A 11 9.09 7.90 -8.54
C LEU A 11 8.28 7.46 -9.76
N VAL A 12 8.87 7.51 -10.96
CA VAL A 12 8.23 7.06 -12.20
C VAL A 12 7.86 5.59 -12.10
N LEU A 13 8.75 4.73 -11.59
CA LEU A 13 8.48 3.31 -11.40
C LEU A 13 7.28 3.08 -10.48
N TYR A 14 7.21 3.77 -9.34
CA TYR A 14 6.07 3.67 -8.42
C TYR A 14 4.76 4.16 -9.05
N LEU A 15 4.78 5.23 -9.84
CA LEU A 15 3.60 5.72 -10.55
C LEU A 15 3.11 4.70 -11.60
N VAL A 16 4.05 4.13 -12.37
CA VAL A 16 3.74 3.07 -13.35
C VAL A 16 3.17 1.85 -12.64
N ALA A 17 3.80 1.39 -11.56
CA ALA A 17 3.33 0.25 -10.78
C ALA A 17 1.94 0.49 -10.18
N TYR A 18 1.67 1.69 -9.66
CA TYR A 18 0.36 2.06 -9.14
C TYR A 18 -0.73 1.97 -10.22
N HIS A 19 -0.49 2.54 -11.40
CA HIS A 19 -1.49 2.57 -12.47
C HIS A 19 -1.66 1.24 -13.21
N THR A 20 -0.61 0.41 -13.25
CA THR A 20 -0.63 -0.89 -13.93
C THR A 20 -0.92 -2.03 -12.95
N TYR A 21 0.04 -2.38 -12.12
CA TYR A 21 -0.04 -3.50 -11.18
C TYR A 21 -1.11 -3.28 -10.11
N GLY A 22 -1.20 -2.09 -9.52
CA GLY A 22 -2.24 -1.75 -8.54
C GLY A 22 -3.66 -1.88 -9.13
N ARG A 23 -3.85 -1.41 -10.37
CA ARG A 23 -5.12 -1.55 -11.10
C ARG A 23 -5.42 -3.01 -11.48
N PHE A 24 -4.40 -3.78 -11.83
CA PHE A 24 -4.51 -5.22 -12.05
C PHE A 24 -4.95 -5.94 -10.78
N LEU A 25 -4.32 -5.68 -9.63
CA LEU A 25 -4.71 -6.22 -8.33
C LEU A 25 -6.17 -5.89 -8.01
N ALA A 26 -6.54 -4.61 -8.06
CA ALA A 26 -7.88 -4.17 -7.71
C ALA A 26 -8.97 -4.81 -8.58
N ARG A 27 -8.73 -4.95 -9.89
CA ARG A 27 -9.77 -5.40 -10.85
C ARG A 27 -9.77 -6.89 -11.10
N ARG A 28 -8.60 -7.52 -11.26
CA ARG A 28 -8.48 -8.92 -11.66
C ARG A 28 -8.37 -9.86 -10.48
N ILE A 29 -7.58 -9.50 -9.48
CA ILE A 29 -7.34 -10.35 -8.30
C ILE A 29 -8.45 -10.15 -7.28
N PHE A 30 -8.59 -8.92 -6.77
CA PHE A 30 -9.53 -8.62 -5.71
C PHE A 30 -10.94 -8.31 -6.22
N LYS A 31 -11.11 -7.97 -7.51
CA LYS A 31 -12.42 -7.67 -8.12
C LYS A 31 -13.24 -6.68 -7.28
N LEU A 32 -12.64 -5.54 -6.95
CA LEU A 32 -13.30 -4.50 -6.16
C LEU A 32 -14.47 -3.90 -6.93
N ASP A 33 -15.60 -3.80 -6.25
CA ASP A 33 -16.80 -3.16 -6.75
C ASP A 33 -16.92 -1.74 -6.15
N PRO A 34 -16.86 -0.68 -6.96
CA PRO A 34 -17.03 0.70 -6.49
C PRO A 34 -18.46 1.01 -6.02
N ALA A 35 -19.46 0.19 -6.37
CA ALA A 35 -20.84 0.35 -5.93
C ALA A 35 -21.16 -0.42 -4.63
N ALA A 36 -20.23 -1.27 -4.16
CA ALA A 36 -20.40 -1.99 -2.90
C ALA A 36 -20.46 -1.00 -1.73
N ARG A 37 -21.48 -1.13 -0.90
CA ARG A 37 -21.57 -0.37 0.35
C ARG A 37 -20.54 -0.92 1.33
N VAL A 38 -19.90 -0.02 2.07
CA VAL A 38 -18.85 -0.35 3.03
C VAL A 38 -19.44 -0.59 4.41
N PRO A 39 -18.83 -1.48 5.23
CA PRO A 39 -19.27 -1.80 6.59
C PRO A 39 -19.57 -0.58 7.46
N SER A 40 -18.73 0.46 7.36
CA SER A 40 -18.88 1.69 8.15
C SER A 40 -20.17 2.46 7.87
N VAL A 41 -20.82 2.24 6.72
CA VAL A 41 -22.09 2.87 6.35
C VAL A 41 -23.26 1.91 6.54
N GLU A 42 -23.08 0.61 6.29
CA GLU A 42 -24.17 -0.38 6.44
C GLU A 42 -24.49 -0.71 7.89
N MET A 43 -23.49 -0.69 8.76
CA MET A 43 -23.61 -1.06 10.18
C MET A 43 -23.34 0.14 11.09
N GLU A 44 -23.55 1.37 10.58
CA GLU A 44 -23.28 2.61 11.31
C GLU A 44 -23.97 2.61 12.68
N ASP A 45 -23.17 2.66 13.74
CA ASP A 45 -23.61 2.62 15.15
C ASP A 45 -23.07 3.80 15.97
N GLY A 46 -22.23 4.65 15.37
CA GLY A 46 -21.61 5.81 16.02
C GLY A 46 -20.44 5.46 16.95
N THR A 47 -20.07 4.18 17.09
CA THR A 47 -18.98 3.71 17.96
C THR A 47 -17.97 2.87 17.20
N ASP A 48 -18.33 1.66 16.75
CA ASP A 48 -17.45 0.73 16.04
C ASP A 48 -17.46 1.00 14.53
N TYR A 49 -18.61 1.42 13.99
CA TYR A 49 -18.80 1.72 12.58
C TYR A 49 -19.16 3.18 12.40
N VAL A 50 -18.16 3.98 12.03
CA VAL A 50 -18.33 5.42 11.81
C VAL A 50 -17.85 5.80 10.40
N PRO A 51 -18.74 6.31 9.52
CA PRO A 51 -18.35 6.84 8.22
C PRO A 51 -17.30 7.94 8.37
N THR A 52 -16.06 7.64 8.01
CA THR A 52 -14.93 8.54 8.21
C THR A 52 -14.43 9.12 6.88
N ARG A 53 -14.00 10.39 6.89
CA ARG A 53 -13.46 11.05 5.70
C ARG A 53 -12.22 10.31 5.18
N LYS A 54 -12.14 10.12 3.87
CA LYS A 54 -11.05 9.40 3.19
C LYS A 54 -9.64 9.88 3.59
N GLY A 55 -9.45 11.18 3.78
CA GLY A 55 -8.15 11.74 4.19
C GLY A 55 -7.71 11.32 5.60
N VAL A 56 -8.65 11.15 6.52
CA VAL A 56 -8.36 10.70 7.89
C VAL A 56 -8.00 9.21 7.87
N ILE A 57 -8.81 8.40 7.18
CA ILE A 57 -8.55 6.96 6.97
C ILE A 57 -7.18 6.76 6.29
N PHE A 58 -6.87 7.55 5.27
CA PHE A 58 -5.57 7.51 4.60
C PHE A 58 -4.42 7.78 5.58
N GLY A 59 -4.55 8.77 6.45
CA GLY A 59 -3.55 9.06 7.49
C GLY A 59 -3.33 7.87 8.41
N HIS A 60 -4.40 7.24 8.91
CA HIS A 60 -4.30 6.04 9.74
C HIS A 60 -3.59 4.90 9.03
N HIS A 61 -4.02 4.54 7.82
CA HIS A 61 -3.37 3.49 7.04
C HIS A 61 -1.92 3.81 6.73
N PHE A 62 -1.62 5.05 6.35
CA PHE A 62 -0.25 5.48 6.09
C PHE A 62 0.63 5.30 7.33
N THR A 63 0.18 5.75 8.50
CA THR A 63 0.95 5.58 9.73
C THR A 63 1.14 4.12 10.14
N SER A 64 0.14 3.26 9.91
CA SER A 64 0.25 1.82 10.19
C SER A 64 1.23 1.12 9.24
N ILE A 65 1.25 1.50 7.96
CA ILE A 65 2.13 0.91 6.93
C ILE A 65 3.56 1.44 7.04
N ALA A 66 3.72 2.72 7.38
CA ALA A 66 5.02 3.38 7.53
C ALA A 66 5.84 2.87 8.75
N GLY A 67 5.36 1.84 9.44
CA GLY A 67 6.04 1.19 10.55
C GLY A 67 7.30 0.42 10.14
N THR A 68 7.54 -0.74 10.74
CA THR A 68 8.84 -1.44 10.65
C THR A 68 9.15 -2.04 9.26
N GLY A 69 8.14 -2.37 8.45
CA GLY A 69 8.31 -3.03 7.16
C GLY A 69 9.27 -2.31 6.19
N PRO A 70 9.02 -1.03 5.85
CA PRO A 70 9.90 -0.23 5.01
C PRO A 70 11.31 0.00 5.54
N ILE A 71 11.55 -0.27 6.84
CA ILE A 71 12.84 -0.01 7.50
C ILE A 71 13.69 -1.29 7.57
N VAL A 72 13.10 -2.40 8.03
CA VAL A 72 13.84 -3.64 8.30
C VAL A 72 14.43 -4.24 7.03
N GLY A 73 13.67 -4.27 5.94
CA GLY A 73 14.10 -4.87 4.68
C GLY A 73 15.34 -4.18 4.09
N PRO A 74 15.31 -2.87 3.85
CA PRO A 74 16.48 -2.13 3.36
C PRO A 74 17.67 -2.17 4.33
N ALA A 75 17.42 -2.16 5.64
CA ALA A 75 18.48 -2.28 6.65
C ALA A 75 19.22 -3.63 6.59
N LEU A 76 18.52 -4.72 6.26
CA LEU A 76 19.17 -6.01 6.01
C LEU A 76 19.84 -6.06 4.63
N ALA A 77 19.19 -5.49 3.61
CA ALA A 77 19.69 -5.50 2.24
C ALA A 77 20.96 -4.66 2.05
N VAL A 78 21.17 -3.62 2.87
CA VAL A 78 22.35 -2.74 2.79
C VAL A 78 23.66 -3.46 3.12
N ILE A 79 23.61 -4.59 3.83
CA ILE A 79 24.78 -5.45 4.10
C ILE A 79 25.41 -5.93 2.78
N TRP A 80 24.60 -6.03 1.71
CA TRP A 80 25.01 -6.44 0.37
C TRP A 80 25.34 -5.24 -0.54
N GLY A 81 25.35 -4.03 0.02
CA GLY A 81 25.58 -2.77 -0.68
C GLY A 81 24.31 -1.98 -0.96
N TRP A 82 24.49 -0.79 -1.51
CA TRP A 82 23.39 0.17 -1.72
C TRP A 82 22.44 -0.23 -2.85
N VAL A 83 22.92 -0.94 -3.88
CA VAL A 83 22.09 -1.38 -5.02
C VAL A 83 21.07 -2.43 -4.59
N PRO A 84 21.43 -3.53 -3.88
CA PRO A 84 20.44 -4.46 -3.33
C PRO A 84 19.43 -3.79 -2.41
N ALA A 85 19.88 -2.86 -1.56
CA ALA A 85 18.97 -2.09 -0.71
C ALA A 85 17.96 -1.27 -1.53
N LEU A 86 18.41 -0.58 -2.59
CA LEU A 86 17.53 0.17 -3.48
C LEU A 86 16.55 -0.74 -4.21
N LEU A 87 17.02 -1.86 -4.77
CA LEU A 87 16.14 -2.83 -5.44
C LEU A 87 15.09 -3.40 -4.49
N TRP A 88 15.45 -3.65 -3.23
CA TRP A 88 14.50 -4.07 -2.20
C TRP A 88 13.45 -3.00 -1.92
N VAL A 89 13.85 -1.73 -1.76
CA VAL A 89 12.92 -0.61 -1.57
C VAL A 89 11.96 -0.49 -2.75
N LEU A 90 12.45 -0.63 -3.98
CA LEU A 90 11.62 -0.49 -5.17
C LEU A 90 10.69 -1.69 -5.35
N PHE A 91 11.26 -2.87 -5.59
CA PHE A 91 10.51 -4.05 -5.96
C PHE A 91 9.86 -4.74 -4.77
N GLY A 92 10.51 -4.75 -3.60
CA GLY A 92 9.93 -5.29 -2.38
C GLY A 92 8.67 -4.53 -1.96
N SER A 93 8.70 -3.19 -2.01
CA SER A 93 7.50 -2.39 -1.72
C SER A 93 6.40 -2.59 -2.77
N ILE A 94 6.72 -2.72 -4.06
CA ILE A 94 5.70 -2.91 -5.11
C ILE A 94 5.07 -4.30 -5.09
N LEU A 95 5.89 -5.34 -5.00
CA LEU A 95 5.48 -6.73 -5.26
C LEU A 95 5.06 -7.47 -3.98
N ILE A 96 5.58 -7.05 -2.82
CA ILE A 96 5.31 -7.72 -1.54
C ILE A 96 4.51 -6.78 -0.64
N GLY A 97 5.08 -5.64 -0.27
CA GLY A 97 4.48 -4.72 0.71
C GLY A 97 3.10 -4.22 0.28
N ALA A 98 3.01 -3.59 -0.89
CA ALA A 98 1.76 -3.04 -1.41
C ALA A 98 0.69 -4.12 -1.61
N VAL A 99 1.09 -5.34 -2.01
CA VAL A 99 0.16 -6.47 -2.18
C VAL A 99 -0.37 -6.95 -0.84
N HIS A 100 0.52 -7.10 0.14
CA HIS A 100 0.20 -7.51 1.49
C HIS A 100 -0.78 -6.54 2.15
N ASP A 101 -0.44 -5.25 2.17
CA ASP A 101 -1.25 -4.24 2.87
C ASP A 101 -2.59 -4.00 2.18
N PHE A 102 -2.60 -3.96 0.84
CA PHE A 102 -3.84 -3.87 0.08
C PHE A 102 -4.72 -5.09 0.28
N GLY A 103 -4.13 -6.29 0.25
CA GLY A 103 -4.86 -7.54 0.49
C GLY A 103 -5.45 -7.62 1.89
N ALA A 104 -4.67 -7.26 2.92
CA ALA A 104 -5.12 -7.22 4.30
C ALA A 104 -6.33 -6.27 4.46
N LEU A 105 -6.27 -5.08 3.87
CA LEU A 105 -7.37 -4.12 3.88
C LEU A 105 -8.64 -4.68 3.21
N VAL A 106 -8.50 -5.30 2.04
CA VAL A 106 -9.64 -5.85 1.31
C VAL A 106 -10.29 -7.02 2.06
N VAL A 107 -9.49 -7.89 2.66
CA VAL A 107 -10.00 -9.03 3.45
C VAL A 107 -10.72 -8.54 4.71
N SER A 108 -10.11 -7.62 5.45
CA SER A 108 -10.71 -6.94 6.61
C SER A 108 -12.06 -6.32 6.25
N MET A 109 -12.12 -5.49 5.20
CA MET A 109 -13.36 -4.86 4.75
C MET A 109 -14.46 -5.87 4.42
N ARG A 110 -14.11 -6.99 3.78
CA ARG A 110 -15.07 -8.06 3.43
C ARG A 110 -15.56 -8.83 4.65
N ASN A 111 -14.75 -8.88 5.70
CA ASN A 111 -15.11 -9.47 6.98
C ASN A 111 -15.74 -8.47 7.96
N ARG A 112 -16.17 -7.30 7.47
CA ARG A 112 -16.82 -6.24 8.24
C ARG A 112 -15.90 -5.50 9.21
N GLY A 113 -14.61 -5.44 8.91
CA GLY A 113 -13.58 -4.92 9.83
C GLY A 113 -12.60 -6.02 10.17
#